data_AF-A0A5B7FWD3-F1
#
_entry.id   AF-A0A5B7FWD3-F1
#
_cell.length_a   1.000
_cell.length_b   1.000
_cell.length_c   1.000
_cell.angle_alpha   90.00
_cell.angle_beta   90.00
_cell.angle_gamma   90.00
#
_symmetry.space_group_name_H-M   'P 1'
#
loop_
_entity.id
_entity.type
_entity.pdbx_description
1 polymer ?
#
loop_
_entity_poly.entity_id
_entity_poly.type
_entity_poly.pdbx_seq_one_letter_code
_entity_poly.pdbx_strand_id
1 'polypeptide(L)'
;MIEVAHKKYLSLPSPESHALYISARNHAESVLQFAKHSLINGKCQNLSNSNCPRDFWHLAKNISNNFTSSSFPPLFHPAITSVSKAELFSQTLAKNSTLDDSGLVPPSPPSSDYSISSIKTSP
;
A
#
# COMPACT_ATOMS: atom_id res chain seq x y z
N MET A 1 5.56 16.13 23.52
CA MET A 1 6.23 17.44 23.30
C MET A 1 5.43 18.37 22.39
N ILE A 2 4.98 17.95 21.19
CA ILE A 2 4.20 18.80 20.28
C ILE A 2 2.93 19.36 20.93
N GLU A 3 2.13 18.51 21.60
CA GLU A 3 0.90 18.94 22.25
C GLU A 3 1.12 19.99 23.34
N VAL A 4 2.22 19.88 24.09
CA VAL A 4 2.59 20.84 25.14
C VAL A 4 2.96 22.19 24.51
N ALA A 5 3.74 22.19 23.43
CA ALA A 5 4.09 23.40 22.69
C ALA A 5 2.86 24.04 22.02
N HIS A 6 1.96 23.22 21.47
CA HIS A 6 0.71 23.67 20.84
C HIS A 6 -0.23 24.30 21.86
N LYS A 7 -0.45 23.65 23.01
CA LYS A 7 -1.27 24.22 24.11
C LYS A 7 -0.68 25.53 24.62
N LYS A 8 0.65 25.63 24.73
CA LYS A 8 1.32 26.87 25.15
C LYS A 8 1.11 28.01 24.14
N TYR A 9 1.25 27.74 22.84
CA TYR A 9 0.95 28.70 21.78
C TYR A 9 -0.50 29.19 21.82
N LEU A 10 -1.46 28.29 22.04
CA LEU A 10 -2.88 28.65 22.15
C LEU A 10 -3.18 29.50 23.39
N SER A 11 -2.50 29.23 24.51
CA SER A 11 -2.69 29.99 25.76
C SER A 11 -2.06 31.39 25.73
N LEU A 12 -0.93 31.55 25.03
CA LEU A 12 -0.14 32.78 24.97
C LEU A 12 0.43 32.92 23.56
N PRO A 13 -0.34 33.48 22.61
CA PRO A 13 0.11 33.66 21.24
C PRO A 13 1.24 34.69 21.18
N SER A 14 2.47 34.20 21.06
CA SER A 14 3.68 35.00 20.90
C SER A 14 4.57 34.44 19.79
N PRO A 15 5.45 35.25 19.18
CA PRO A 15 6.39 34.76 18.17
C PRO A 15 7.25 33.59 18.69
N GLU A 16 7.65 33.62 19.95
CA GLU A 16 8.47 32.57 20.59
C GLU A 16 7.68 31.28 20.80
N SER A 17 6.45 31.36 21.32
CA SER A 17 5.59 30.17 21.49
C SER A 17 5.25 29.52 20.15
N HIS A 18 5.04 30.32 19.11
CA HIS A 18 4.80 29.86 17.74
C HIS A 18 6.05 29.17 17.17
N ALA A 19 7.24 29.77 17.31
CA ALA A 19 8.50 29.18 16.86
C ALA A 19 8.78 27.83 17.54
N LEU A 20 8.52 27.72 18.85
CA LEU A 20 8.65 26.46 19.59
C LEU A 20 7.70 25.38 19.09
N TYR A 21 6.44 25.73 18.81
CA TYR A 21 5.48 24.79 18.23
C TYR A 21 5.89 24.31 16.84
N ILE A 22 6.28 25.23 15.95
CA ILE A 22 6.76 24.90 14.59
C ILE A 22 7.98 23.99 14.66
N SER A 23 8.95 24.32 15.53
CA SER A 23 10.15 23.50 15.73
C SER A 23 9.80 22.08 16.20
N ALA A 24 8.94 21.96 17.21
CA ALA A 24 8.49 20.66 17.71
C ALA A 24 7.75 19.83 16.64
N ARG A 25 6.90 20.48 15.83
CA ARG A 25 6.17 19.82 14.74
C ARG A 25 7.12 19.32 13.65
N ASN A 26 8.01 20.18 13.17
CA ASN A 26 8.97 19.83 12.13
C ASN A 26 9.93 18.72 12.60
N HIS A 27 10.35 18.76 13.87
CA HIS A 27 11.15 17.70 14.45
C HIS A 27 10.42 16.36 14.44
N ALA A 28 9.14 16.33 14.82
CA ALA A 28 8.36 15.11 14.79
C ALA A 28 8.13 14.56 13.36
N GLU A 29 7.87 15.44 12.39
CA GLU A 29 7.81 15.06 10.98
C GLU A 29 9.14 14.43 10.53
N SER A 30 10.27 15.05 10.89
CA SER A 30 11.61 14.52 10.59
C SER A 30 11.87 13.15 11.21
N VAL A 31 11.52 12.96 12.49
CA VAL A 31 11.64 11.66 13.19
C VAL A 31 10.77 10.59 12.51
N LEU A 32 9.54 10.93 12.13
CA LEU A 32 8.65 10.00 11.43
C LEU A 32 9.20 9.59 10.07
N GLN A 33 9.70 10.54 9.29
CA GLN A 33 10.32 10.26 8.00
C GLN A 33 11.57 9.39 8.15
N PHE A 34 12.43 9.73 9.12
CA PHE A 34 13.61 8.93 9.44
C PHE A 34 13.25 7.50 9.81
N ALA A 35 12.25 7.30 10.68
CA ALA A 35 11.77 5.98 11.08
C ALA A 35 11.24 5.17 9.88
N LYS A 36 10.46 5.82 8.99
CA LYS A 36 9.99 5.19 7.75
C LYS A 36 11.15 4.74 6.87
N HIS A 37 12.13 5.62 6.62
CA HIS A 37 13.29 5.30 5.81
C HIS A 37 14.14 4.19 6.43
N SER A 38 14.36 4.23 7.75
CA SER A 38 15.08 3.21 8.49
C SER A 38 14.41 1.84 8.37
N LEU A 39 13.08 1.79 8.54
CA LEU A 39 12.31 0.55 8.39
C LEU A 39 12.41 -0.02 6.97
N ILE A 40 12.23 0.83 5.95
CA ILE A 40 12.34 0.43 4.54
C ILE A 40 13.74 -0.11 4.27
N ASN A 41 14.78 0.62 4.68
CA ASN A 41 16.15 0.22 4.46
C ASN A 41 16.47 -1.11 5.17
N GLY A 42 16.02 -1.30 6.41
CA GLY A 42 16.17 -2.56 7.14
C GLY A 42 15.52 -3.74 6.41
N LYS A 43 14.32 -3.56 5.88
CA LYS A 43 13.66 -4.57 5.04
C LYS A 43 14.42 -4.84 3.74
N CYS A 44 14.90 -3.79 3.06
CA CYS A 44 15.70 -3.93 1.84
C CYS A 44 16.97 -4.75 2.09
N GLN A 45 17.67 -4.50 3.20
CA GLN A 45 18.86 -5.26 3.61
C GLN A 45 18.55 -6.74 3.90
N ASN A 46 17.45 -7.01 4.62
CA ASN A 46 17.02 -8.39 4.88
C ASN A 46 16.71 -9.15 3.59
N LEU A 47 16.07 -8.47 2.64
CA LEU A 47 15.73 -9.07 1.36
C LEU A 47 16.97 -9.23 0.46
N SER A 48 17.90 -8.27 0.44
CA SER A 48 19.14 -8.37 -0.35
C SER A 48 20.03 -9.53 0.11
N ASN A 49 19.98 -9.86 1.40
CA ASN A 49 20.68 -11.00 1.98
C ASN A 49 19.90 -12.32 1.85
N SER A 50 18.70 -12.31 1.25
CA SER A 50 17.93 -13.53 1.01
C SER A 50 18.40 -14.22 -0.27
N ASN A 51 18.44 -15.56 -0.25
CA ASN A 51 18.71 -16.38 -1.43
C ASN A 51 17.51 -16.44 -2.40
N CYS A 52 16.71 -15.38 -2.50
CA CYS A 52 15.56 -15.36 -3.40
C CYS A 52 16.04 -15.45 -4.86
N PRO A 53 15.42 -16.32 -5.68
CA PRO A 53 15.70 -16.37 -7.11
C PRO A 53 15.53 -14.99 -7.77
N ARG A 54 16.33 -14.70 -8.79
CA ARG A 54 16.26 -13.44 -9.56
C ARG A 54 14.84 -13.17 -10.09
N ASP A 55 14.11 -14.23 -10.44
CA ASP A 55 12.74 -14.15 -10.93
C ASP A 55 11.74 -13.67 -9.86
N PHE A 56 11.96 -14.01 -8.58
CA PHE A 56 11.15 -13.49 -7.48
C PHE A 56 11.29 -11.96 -7.36
N TRP A 57 12.50 -11.43 -7.54
CA TRP A 57 12.74 -10.00 -7.50
C TRP A 57 12.13 -9.25 -8.68
N HIS A 58 12.21 -9.82 -9.88
CA HIS A 58 11.51 -9.27 -11.05
C HIS A 58 10.01 -9.27 -10.84
N LEU A 59 9.45 -10.36 -10.30
CA LEU A 59 8.04 -10.47 -9.96
C LEU A 59 7.64 -9.42 -8.90
N ALA A 60 8.35 -9.37 -7.77
CA ALA A 60 8.06 -8.42 -6.69
C ALA A 60 8.15 -6.96 -7.16
N LYS A 61 9.12 -6.63 -8.02
CA LYS A 61 9.28 -5.30 -8.60
C LYS A 61 8.15 -4.98 -9.60
N ASN A 62 7.78 -5.92 -10.46
CA ASN A 62 6.67 -5.75 -11.39
C ASN A 62 5.33 -5.58 -10.66
N ILE A 63 5.10 -6.38 -9.62
CA ILE A 63 3.95 -6.28 -8.72
C ILE A 63 3.95 -4.90 -8.05
N SER A 64 5.05 -4.49 -7.41
CA SER A 64 5.17 -3.18 -6.76
C SER A 64 4.92 -2.01 -7.71
N ASN A 65 5.49 -2.04 -8.92
CA ASN A 65 5.32 -0.98 -9.92
C ASN A 65 3.88 -0.89 -10.44
N ASN A 66 3.18 -2.02 -10.52
CA ASN A 66 1.75 -2.08 -10.83
C ASN A 66 0.85 -1.58 -9.68
N PHE A 67 1.35 -1.59 -8.44
CA PHE A 67 0.62 -1.03 -7.28
C PHE A 67 0.96 0.43 -6.97
N THR A 68 2.12 0.93 -7.41
CA THR A 68 2.46 2.36 -7.30
C THR A 68 1.73 3.23 -8.31
N SER A 69 1.35 2.64 -9.45
CA SER A 69 0.50 3.26 -10.45
C SER A 69 -0.92 2.81 -10.17
N SER A 70 -1.83 3.71 -9.81
CA SER A 70 -3.24 3.32 -9.68
C SER A 70 -3.73 2.75 -11.01
N SER A 71 -3.95 1.43 -11.08
CA SER A 71 -4.61 0.80 -12.23
C SER A 71 -6.08 1.20 -12.35
N PHE A 72 -6.61 1.86 -11.32
CA PHE A 72 -7.91 2.52 -11.43
C PHE A 72 -7.73 3.77 -12.29
N PRO A 73 -8.52 3.91 -13.39
CA PRO A 73 -8.54 5.16 -14.13
C PRO A 73 -8.84 6.30 -13.15
N PRO A 74 -8.29 7.51 -13.36
CA PRO A 74 -8.63 8.64 -12.52
C PRO A 74 -10.15 8.73 -12.50
N LEU A 75 -10.73 8.68 -11.31
CA LEU A 75 -12.17 8.81 -11.12
C LEU A 75 -12.53 10.27 -11.42
N PHE A 76 -12.60 10.61 -12.71
CA PHE A 76 -13.03 11.92 -13.18
C PHE A 76 -14.49 12.19 -12.78
N HIS A 77 -15.20 11.17 -12.30
CA HIS A 77 -16.50 11.28 -11.65
C HIS A 77 -16.43 10.63 -10.26
N PRO A 78 -16.74 11.36 -9.17
CA PRO A 78 -16.85 10.74 -7.87
C PRO A 78 -18.03 9.77 -7.91
N ALA A 79 -17.75 8.47 -7.96
CA ALA A 79 -18.71 7.44 -7.61
C ALA A 79 -18.95 7.57 -6.10
N ILE A 80 -19.94 8.39 -5.74
CA ILE A 80 -20.19 8.86 -4.37
C ILE A 80 -20.83 7.76 -3.50
N THR A 81 -21.44 6.77 -4.13
CA THR A 81 -22.12 5.64 -3.48
C THR A 81 -21.38 4.33 -3.71
N SER A 82 -21.53 3.36 -2.80
CA SER A 82 -20.97 2.01 -2.97
C SER A 82 -21.47 1.32 -4.25
N VAL A 83 -22.74 1.53 -4.60
CA VAL A 83 -23.36 0.98 -5.82
C VAL A 83 -22.69 1.53 -7.08
N SER A 84 -22.55 2.86 -7.17
CA SER A 84 -21.87 3.48 -8.33
C SER A 84 -20.41 3.04 -8.48
N LYS A 85 -19.72 2.75 -7.36
CA LYS A 85 -18.35 2.20 -7.39
C LYS A 85 -18.32 0.76 -7.90
N ALA A 86 -19.26 -0.07 -7.46
CA ALA A 86 -19.36 -1.47 -7.88
C ALA A 86 -19.71 -1.58 -9.37
N GLU A 87 -20.62 -0.74 -9.86
CA GLU A 87 -20.98 -0.68 -11.28
C GLU A 87 -19.80 -0.21 -12.15
N LEU A 88 -19.10 0.85 -11.74
CA LEU A 88 -17.93 1.35 -12.47
C LEU A 88 -16.79 0.33 -12.52
N PHE A 89 -16.56 -0.39 -11.41
CA PHE A 89 -15.60 -1.49 -11.37
C PHE A 89 -16.00 -2.60 -12.35
N SER A 90 -17.25 -3.03 -12.33
CA SER A 90 -17.75 -4.10 -13.20
C SER A 90 -17.63 -3.73 -14.68
N GLN A 91 -17.95 -2.50 -15.05
CA GLN A 91 -17.80 -2.00 -16.42
C GLN A 91 -16.33 -1.92 -16.84
N THR A 92 -15.45 -1.44 -15.96
CA THR A 92 -14.01 -1.35 -16.25
C THR A 92 -13.39 -2.74 -16.40
N LEU A 93 -13.80 -3.69 -15.55
CA LEU A 93 -13.37 -5.08 -15.62
C LEU A 93 -13.85 -5.73 -16.91
N ALA A 94 -15.13 -5.60 -17.27
CA ALA A 94 -15.67 -6.14 -18.52
C ALA A 94 -14.96 -5.58 -19.75
N LYS A 95 -14.68 -4.27 -19.78
CA LYS A 95 -14.04 -3.59 -20.92
C LYS A 95 -12.57 -3.98 -21.13
N ASN A 96 -11.83 -4.25 -20.05
CA ASN A 96 -10.42 -4.59 -20.12
C ASN A 96 -10.15 -6.10 -19.99
N SER A 97 -11.18 -6.90 -19.77
CA SER A 97 -11.08 -8.36 -19.76
C SER A 97 -10.73 -8.85 -21.16
N THR A 98 -9.59 -9.51 -21.29
CA THR A 98 -9.19 -10.24 -22.50
C THR A 98 -9.72 -11.67 -22.51
N LEU A 99 -10.68 -11.97 -21.63
CA LEU A 99 -11.29 -13.29 -21.51
C LEU A 99 -12.22 -13.50 -22.70
N ASP A 100 -11.73 -14.28 -23.66
CA ASP A 100 -12.48 -14.66 -24.85
C ASP A 100 -13.68 -15.52 -24.45
N ASP A 101 -14.88 -14.99 -24.69
CA ASP A 101 -16.18 -15.59 -24.39
C ASP A 101 -16.59 -16.67 -25.41
N SER A 102 -15.82 -16.86 -26.49
CA SER A 102 -16.13 -17.67 -27.69
C SER A 102 -16.48 -19.16 -27.50
N GLY A 103 -16.79 -19.59 -26.28
CA GLY A 103 -17.22 -20.94 -25.92
C GLY A 103 -16.06 -21.88 -25.66
N LEU A 104 -14.83 -21.36 -25.62
CA LEU A 104 -13.66 -22.14 -25.28
C LEU A 104 -13.69 -22.45 -23.78
N VAL A 105 -13.79 -23.75 -23.48
CA VAL A 105 -13.73 -24.25 -22.11
C VAL A 105 -12.40 -23.79 -21.50
N PRO A 106 -12.41 -23.13 -20.32
CA PRO A 106 -11.17 -22.75 -19.65
C PRO A 106 -10.27 -23.97 -19.52
N PRO A 107 -8.94 -23.83 -19.68
CA PRO A 107 -8.02 -24.94 -19.47
C PRO A 107 -8.28 -25.54 -18.09
N SER A 108 -8.49 -26.86 -18.07
CA SER A 108 -8.74 -27.57 -16.82
C SER A 108 -7.57 -27.31 -15.86
N PRO A 109 -7.83 -27.03 -14.58
CA PRO A 109 -6.75 -26.88 -13.62
C PRO A 109 -5.89 -28.15 -13.65
N PRO A 110 -4.55 -28.03 -13.53
CA PRO A 110 -3.69 -29.20 -13.43
C PRO A 110 -4.17 -30.08 -12.26
N SER A 111 -4.13 -31.41 -12.44
CA SER A 111 -4.48 -32.37 -11.38
C SER A 111 -3.69 -32.04 -10.12
N SER A 112 -4.39 -31.54 -9.10
CA SER A 112 -3.76 -31.13 -7.86
C SER A 112 -3.63 -32.35 -6.94
N ASP A 113 -2.55 -33.12 -7.11
CA ASP A 113 -2.17 -34.17 -6.14
C ASP A 113 -1.55 -33.59 -4.85
N TYR A 114 -1.47 -32.26 -4.75
CA TYR A 114 -0.96 -31.58 -3.57
C TYR A 114 -2.03 -31.52 -2.48
N SER A 115 -2.03 -32.52 -1.59
CA SER A 115 -2.62 -32.38 -0.26
C SER A 115 -1.93 -31.24 0.47
N ILE A 116 -2.65 -30.15 0.72
CA ILE A 116 -2.21 -29.10 1.65
C ILE A 116 -2.14 -29.73 3.04
N SER A 117 -0.93 -29.98 3.54
CA SER A 117 -0.73 -30.47 4.91
C SER A 117 -1.35 -29.47 5.88
N SER A 118 -2.32 -29.92 6.67
CA SER A 118 -3.02 -29.09 7.65
C SER A 118 -2.02 -28.40 8.57
N ILE A 119 -2.07 -27.07 8.61
CA ILE A 119 -1.27 -26.26 9.52
C ILE A 119 -1.78 -26.54 10.93
N LYS A 120 -0.96 -27.22 11.75
CA LYS A 120 -1.26 -27.45 13.16
C LYS A 120 -1.08 -26.14 13.92
N THR A 121 -2.16 -25.45 14.25
CA THR A 121 -2.11 -24.35 15.21
C THR A 121 -1.97 -24.93 16.61
N SER A 122 -0.84 -24.66 17.27
CA SER A 122 -0.66 -24.94 18.69
C SER A 122 -1.49 -23.96 19.52
N PRO A 123 -2.08 -24.38 20.66
CA PRO A 123 -2.78 -23.50 21.59
C PRO A 123 -1.86 -22.44 22.20
#